data_AF-B1YX40-F1
#
_entry.id   AF-B1YX40-F1
#
_cell.length_a   1.000
_cell.length_b   1.000
_cell.length_c   1.000
_cell.angle_alpha   90.00
_cell.angle_beta   90.00
_cell.angle_gamma   90.00
#
_symmetry.space_group_name_H-M   'P 1'
#
loop_
_entity.id
_entity.type
_entity.pdbx_description
1 polymer ?
#
loop_
_entity_poly.entity_id
_entity_poly.type
_entity_poly.pdbx_seq_one_letter_code
_entity_poly.pdbx_strand_id
1 'polypeptide(L)'
;MNICPPHFTRPALGALCAAALATLAGCNGEACFGVDACFNDNNTQTVALSGTAATGGALASASVTVSCAQGSATTLTDGGGNYRVTVNAVLPCVISVASGGTSLHSLAYAGGTFNTTPETELMLVYLAAQLGTNAAGLTGNFQGSRRFQQAMGDPGIVQAAQSAVVTNLQQRYAVTLATPAFLTTPFVVGQPGVDADLGMLAKAGAIDSNGMPDPVAVSLLTQAGAAHPL
;
A
#
# COMPACT_ATOMS: atom_id res chain seq x y z
N MET A 1 -47.05 64.69 -7.81
CA MET A 1 -46.36 65.00 -6.53
C MET A 1 -44.98 64.38 -6.59
N ASN A 2 -43.86 65.01 -6.29
CA ASN A 2 -43.43 66.40 -6.39
C ASN A 2 -41.90 66.30 -6.24
N ILE A 3 -41.16 66.84 -7.23
CA ILE A 3 -39.89 67.56 -7.09
C ILE A 3 -38.57 66.76 -6.88
N CYS A 4 -37.61 67.25 -7.67
CA CYS A 4 -36.23 66.90 -7.99
C CYS A 4 -35.17 67.02 -6.84
N PRO A 5 -33.92 66.57 -7.10
CA PRO A 5 -32.74 66.52 -6.20
C PRO A 5 -31.98 67.88 -6.24
N PRO A 6 -30.64 68.03 -6.05
CA PRO A 6 -29.55 67.27 -5.39
C PRO A 6 -28.73 68.16 -4.39
N HIS A 7 -27.67 67.61 -3.76
CA HIS A 7 -26.29 68.18 -3.70
C HIS A 7 -25.48 67.91 -2.40
N PHE A 8 -24.19 67.64 -2.65
CA PHE A 8 -22.98 68.14 -1.96
C PHE A 8 -22.19 67.26 -0.95
N THR A 9 -20.98 66.93 -1.42
CA THR A 9 -19.64 66.99 -0.76
C THR A 9 -19.22 66.03 0.36
N ARG A 10 -18.16 65.26 0.04
CA ARG A 10 -17.06 64.70 0.88
C ARG A 10 -16.41 65.79 1.79
N PRO A 11 -15.43 65.52 2.71
CA PRO A 11 -14.77 64.28 3.17
C PRO A 11 -14.66 64.19 4.72
N ALA A 12 -14.07 63.11 5.28
CA ALA A 12 -12.99 63.14 6.28
C ALA A 12 -12.91 61.85 7.12
N LEU A 13 -11.66 61.43 7.28
CA LEU A 13 -11.06 60.44 8.16
C LEU A 13 -11.82 60.10 9.47
N GLY A 14 -11.92 58.79 9.75
CA GLY A 14 -12.10 58.23 11.08
C GLY A 14 -11.36 56.90 11.15
N ALA A 15 -10.32 56.85 11.97
CA ALA A 15 -9.36 55.77 12.09
C ALA A 15 -9.93 54.49 12.74
N LEU A 16 -9.24 53.38 12.43
CA LEU A 16 -9.07 52.11 13.14
C LEU A 16 -9.95 51.83 14.39
N CYS A 17 -10.58 50.65 14.38
CA CYS A 17 -10.52 49.75 15.54
C CYS A 17 -10.62 48.29 15.09
N ALA A 18 -9.62 47.51 15.50
CA ALA A 18 -9.50 46.08 15.27
C ALA A 18 -10.32 45.26 16.28
N ALA A 19 -10.42 43.96 15.98
CA ALA A 19 -10.85 42.85 16.83
C ALA A 19 -12.36 42.56 16.90
N ALA A 20 -12.81 41.65 16.03
CA ALA A 20 -13.89 40.73 16.35
C ALA A 20 -13.33 39.30 16.29
N LEU A 21 -13.07 38.75 17.47
CA LEU A 21 -12.74 37.34 17.70
C LEU A 21 -13.97 36.50 17.34
N ALA A 22 -13.87 35.70 16.28
CA ALA A 22 -14.83 34.65 16.00
C ALA A 22 -14.49 33.44 16.90
N THR A 23 -15.33 33.16 17.89
CA THR A 23 -15.30 31.90 18.63
C THR A 23 -15.94 30.82 17.77
N LEU A 24 -15.13 30.16 16.94
CA LEU A 24 -15.50 28.91 16.30
C LEU A 24 -15.22 27.77 17.29
N ALA A 25 -16.28 27.32 17.97
CA ALA A 25 -16.27 26.04 18.68
C ALA A 25 -16.29 24.92 17.62
N GLY A 26 -15.10 24.43 17.29
CA GLY A 26 -14.88 23.25 16.45
C GLY A 26 -14.52 22.03 17.30
N CYS A 27 -15.03 20.87 16.87
CA CYS A 27 -14.85 19.53 17.42
C CYS A 27 -13.50 19.20 18.07
N ASN A 28 -13.54 18.28 19.03
CA ASN A 28 -12.41 17.48 19.52
C ASN A 28 -11.67 16.78 18.37
N GLY A 29 -10.82 17.52 17.66
CA GLY A 29 -9.95 17.03 16.61
C GLY A 29 -8.61 17.71 16.76
N GLU A 30 -7.61 16.97 17.24
CA GLU A 30 -6.23 17.41 17.29
C GLU A 30 -5.74 17.58 15.84
N ALA A 31 -5.86 18.79 15.32
CA ALA A 31 -5.34 19.12 14.00
C ALA A 31 -3.82 19.28 14.12
N CYS A 32 -3.08 18.19 13.89
CA CYS A 32 -1.63 18.24 13.70
C CYS A 32 -1.33 19.00 12.38
N PHE A 33 -1.01 20.29 12.49
CA PHE A 33 -0.34 21.05 11.42
C PHE A 33 1.13 21.20 11.78
N GLY A 34 1.98 20.34 11.21
CA GLY A 34 3.43 20.35 11.39
C GLY A 34 4.06 19.16 10.70
N VAL A 35 5.32 19.29 10.28
CA VAL A 35 6.11 18.22 9.65
C VAL A 35 6.54 17.10 10.62
N ASP A 36 5.98 17.10 11.84
CA ASP A 36 6.15 16.06 12.85
C ASP A 36 4.86 15.26 12.94
N ALA A 37 4.92 14.01 12.50
CA ALA A 37 3.77 13.09 12.50
C ALA A 37 3.25 12.89 13.93
N CYS A 38 1.94 12.72 14.09
CA CYS A 38 1.32 12.47 15.40
C CYS A 38 1.74 11.07 15.90
N PHE A 39 2.88 10.98 16.58
CA PHE A 39 3.34 9.79 17.27
C PHE A 39 2.72 9.72 18.67
N ASN A 40 2.19 8.55 19.06
CA ASN A 40 1.83 8.28 20.45
C ASN A 40 3.09 8.09 21.31
N ASP A 41 2.96 8.03 22.64
CA ASP A 41 4.05 7.84 23.61
C ASP A 41 4.99 6.64 23.31
N ASN A 42 4.55 5.69 22.48
CA ASN A 42 5.32 4.54 22.02
C ASN A 42 6.03 4.75 20.66
N ASN A 43 6.13 5.98 20.15
CA ASN A 43 6.67 6.31 18.83
C ASN A 43 5.94 5.64 17.65
N THR A 44 4.69 5.22 17.86
CA THR A 44 3.80 4.63 16.83
C THR A 44 2.88 5.70 16.26
N GLN A 45 2.56 5.62 14.97
CA GLN A 45 1.58 6.50 14.32
C GLN A 45 0.32 5.72 13.90
N THR A 46 -0.81 6.42 13.75
CA THR A 46 -2.03 5.81 13.20
C THR A 46 -1.86 5.66 11.68
N VAL A 47 -1.80 4.41 11.20
CA VAL A 47 -1.66 4.08 9.77
C VAL A 47 -2.96 3.43 9.28
N ALA A 48 -3.55 4.01 8.23
CA ALA A 48 -4.65 3.40 7.50
C ALA A 48 -4.12 2.60 6.30
N LEU A 49 -4.49 1.33 6.21
CA LEU A 49 -4.13 0.43 5.13
C LEU A 49 -5.39 -0.13 4.46
N SER A 50 -5.32 -0.26 3.14
CA SER A 50 -6.34 -0.92 2.33
C SER A 50 -5.70 -1.75 1.23
N GLY A 51 -6.46 -2.63 0.62
CA GLY A 51 -5.99 -3.40 -0.53
C GLY A 51 -7.02 -4.39 -1.02
N THR A 52 -6.69 -5.04 -2.14
CA THR A 52 -7.46 -6.14 -2.70
C THR A 52 -6.61 -7.40 -2.65
N ALA A 53 -7.17 -8.48 -2.11
CA ALA A 53 -6.56 -9.79 -2.11
C ALA A 53 -7.19 -10.68 -3.20
N ALA A 54 -6.39 -11.09 -4.18
CA ALA A 54 -6.88 -11.85 -5.31
C ALA A 54 -5.81 -12.73 -5.96
N THR A 55 -6.24 -13.86 -6.52
CA THR A 55 -5.40 -14.81 -7.26
C THR A 55 -5.91 -15.06 -8.69
N GLY A 56 -6.50 -14.03 -9.32
CA GLY A 56 -7.36 -14.17 -10.51
C GLY A 56 -8.84 -14.39 -10.16
N GLY A 57 -9.15 -14.51 -8.87
CA GLY A 57 -10.46 -14.38 -8.27
C GLY A 57 -10.32 -13.76 -6.88
N ALA A 58 -11.39 -13.14 -6.39
CA ALA A 58 -11.40 -12.51 -5.07
C ALA A 58 -11.20 -13.55 -3.97
N LEU A 59 -10.25 -13.31 -3.06
CA LEU A 59 -10.12 -14.10 -1.84
C LEU A 59 -11.14 -13.57 -0.84
N ALA A 60 -12.38 -14.06 -0.89
CA ALA A 60 -13.46 -13.64 0.01
C ALA A 60 -13.31 -14.25 1.41
N SER A 61 -13.65 -13.48 2.44
CA SER A 61 -13.57 -13.90 3.86
C SER A 61 -12.21 -14.47 4.26
N ALA A 62 -11.15 -14.00 3.61
CA ALA A 62 -9.78 -14.36 3.89
C ALA A 62 -9.28 -13.62 5.13
N SER A 63 -8.49 -14.30 5.95
CA SER A 63 -7.86 -13.71 7.13
C SER A 63 -6.70 -12.81 6.70
N VAL A 64 -6.78 -11.53 7.02
CA VAL A 64 -5.72 -10.55 6.77
C VAL A 64 -5.02 -10.23 8.09
N THR A 65 -3.72 -10.47 8.15
CA THR A 65 -2.85 -10.08 9.26
C THR A 65 -1.86 -9.04 8.78
N VAL A 66 -1.82 -7.88 9.45
CA VAL A 66 -0.83 -6.85 9.23
C VAL A 66 0.14 -6.87 10.40
N SER A 67 1.42 -7.12 10.12
CA SER A 67 2.50 -7.15 11.10
C SER A 67 3.54 -6.09 10.72
N CYS A 68 3.58 -5.01 11.49
CA CYS A 68 4.48 -3.89 11.26
C CYS A 68 5.79 -4.04 12.04
N ALA A 69 6.80 -3.22 11.72
CA ALA A 69 8.05 -3.18 12.48
C ALA A 69 7.79 -3.00 13.98
N GLN A 70 6.73 -2.25 14.30
CA GLN A 70 6.05 -2.30 15.59
C GLN A 70 4.54 -2.15 15.39
N GLY A 71 3.73 -2.90 16.13
CA GLY A 71 2.27 -2.89 16.00
C GLY A 71 1.75 -3.93 15.01
N SER A 72 0.50 -4.34 15.20
CA SER A 72 -0.17 -5.32 14.34
C SER A 72 -1.68 -5.15 14.40
N ALA A 73 -2.35 -5.58 13.34
CA ALA A 73 -3.81 -5.64 13.29
C ALA A 73 -4.27 -6.83 12.46
N THR A 74 -5.53 -7.24 12.64
CA THR A 74 -6.17 -8.27 11.82
C THR A 74 -7.51 -7.78 11.31
N THR A 75 -7.91 -8.26 10.14
CA THR A 75 -9.22 -7.99 9.54
C THR A 75 -9.60 -9.13 8.60
N LEU A 76 -10.77 -9.05 7.98
CA LEU A 76 -11.21 -9.97 6.93
C LEU A 76 -11.37 -9.22 5.61
N THR A 77 -11.18 -9.92 4.52
CA THR A 77 -11.62 -9.43 3.21
C THR A 77 -13.13 -9.54 3.05
N ASP A 78 -13.72 -8.60 2.32
CA ASP A 78 -15.11 -8.66 1.88
C ASP A 78 -15.31 -9.65 0.72
N GLY A 79 -16.55 -9.77 0.21
CA GLY A 79 -16.87 -10.67 -0.91
C GLY A 79 -16.17 -10.31 -2.23
N GLY A 80 -15.66 -9.09 -2.37
CA GLY A 80 -14.84 -8.65 -3.50
C GLY A 80 -13.33 -8.76 -3.24
N GLY A 81 -12.92 -9.33 -2.10
CA GLY A 81 -11.51 -9.47 -1.73
C GLY A 81 -10.90 -8.20 -1.14
N ASN A 82 -11.68 -7.14 -0.92
CA ASN A 82 -11.15 -5.89 -0.38
C ASN A 82 -10.97 -5.98 1.13
N TYR A 83 -9.90 -5.39 1.65
CA TYR A 83 -9.70 -5.20 3.08
C TYR A 83 -9.36 -3.74 3.40
N ARG A 84 -9.73 -3.33 4.62
CA ARG A 84 -9.33 -2.06 5.22
C ARG A 84 -9.04 -2.28 6.69
N VAL A 85 -7.98 -1.66 7.18
CA VAL A 85 -7.57 -1.75 8.58
C VAL A 85 -6.82 -0.48 8.99
N THR A 86 -7.05 -0.04 10.22
CA THR A 86 -6.28 1.03 10.84
C THR A 86 -5.46 0.42 11.98
N VAL A 87 -4.18 0.76 12.05
CA VAL A 87 -3.25 0.22 13.05
C VAL A 87 -2.38 1.33 13.62
N ASN A 88 -2.15 1.30 14.93
CA ASN A 88 -1.11 2.11 15.55
C ASN A 88 0.23 1.37 15.41
N ALA A 89 1.10 1.85 14.51
CA ALA A 89 2.26 1.10 14.08
C ALA A 89 3.48 1.98 13.74
N VAL A 90 4.64 1.33 13.67
CA VAL A 90 5.85 1.81 12.98
C VAL A 90 6.01 1.02 11.70
N LEU A 91 6.06 1.71 10.56
CA LEU A 91 6.25 1.14 9.23
C LEU A 91 7.69 0.62 9.04
N PRO A 92 7.96 -0.27 8.07
CA PRO A 92 7.00 -0.91 7.16
C PRO A 92 6.17 -2.02 7.83
N CYS A 93 5.22 -2.59 7.09
CA CYS A 93 4.41 -3.73 7.49
C CYS A 93 4.43 -4.85 6.45
N VAL A 94 4.45 -6.09 6.94
CA VAL A 94 4.09 -7.26 6.15
C VAL A 94 2.60 -7.47 6.25
N ILE A 95 1.94 -7.67 5.11
CA ILE A 95 0.54 -8.05 5.03
C ILE A 95 0.51 -9.53 4.66
N SER A 96 -0.18 -10.36 5.43
CA SER A 96 -0.39 -11.78 5.15
C SER A 96 -1.88 -12.03 4.97
N VAL A 97 -2.26 -12.66 3.87
CA VAL A 97 -3.64 -13.03 3.58
C VAL A 97 -3.73 -14.54 3.40
N ALA A 98 -4.57 -15.19 4.20
CA ALA A 98 -4.76 -16.63 4.17
C ALA A 98 -6.23 -17.00 3.87
N SER A 99 -6.44 -17.92 2.92
CA SER A 99 -7.76 -18.46 2.58
C SER A 99 -7.66 -19.88 2.03
N GLY A 100 -8.45 -20.82 2.55
CA GLY A 100 -8.60 -22.15 1.92
C GLY A 100 -7.31 -22.94 1.70
N GLY A 101 -6.25 -22.69 2.48
CA GLY A 101 -4.92 -23.32 2.32
C GLY A 101 -3.91 -22.54 1.48
N THR A 102 -4.31 -21.41 0.89
CA THR A 102 -3.39 -20.46 0.25
C THR A 102 -2.97 -19.38 1.25
N SER A 103 -1.73 -18.92 1.14
CA SER A 103 -1.20 -17.81 1.94
C SER A 103 -0.35 -16.94 1.04
N LEU A 104 -0.81 -15.71 0.82
CA LEU A 104 -0.09 -14.69 0.08
C LEU A 104 0.40 -13.61 1.02
N HIS A 105 1.52 -12.99 0.64
CA HIS A 105 2.15 -11.93 1.38
C HIS A 105 2.32 -10.69 0.49
N SER A 106 2.33 -9.55 1.16
CA SER A 106 2.59 -8.25 0.59
C SER A 106 3.30 -7.36 1.60
N LEU A 107 3.55 -6.13 1.20
CA LEU A 107 4.32 -5.14 1.91
C LEU A 107 3.58 -3.81 1.88
N ALA A 108 3.53 -3.11 3.00
CA ALA A 108 3.18 -1.70 3.09
C ALA A 108 4.34 -0.89 3.69
N TYR A 109 4.92 0.01 2.91
CA TYR A 109 5.97 0.95 3.38
C TYR A 109 5.41 2.33 3.76
N ALA A 110 4.11 2.56 3.53
CA ALA A 110 3.38 3.79 3.86
C ALA A 110 1.93 3.44 4.24
N GLY A 111 1.14 4.45 4.65
CA GLY A 111 -0.32 4.33 4.64
C GLY A 111 -0.85 4.36 3.20
N GLY A 112 -2.03 3.76 2.97
CA GLY A 112 -2.70 3.75 1.67
C GLY A 112 -3.03 2.35 1.16
N THR A 113 -3.03 2.19 -0.16
CA THR A 113 -3.39 0.93 -0.82
C THR A 113 -2.17 0.08 -1.08
N PHE A 114 -2.20 -1.16 -0.60
CA PHE A 114 -1.21 -2.20 -0.83
C PHE A 114 -1.97 -3.50 -1.05
N ASN A 115 -1.97 -4.02 -2.28
CA ASN A 115 -2.69 -5.23 -2.65
C ASN A 115 -1.96 -6.49 -2.20
N THR A 116 -2.66 -7.62 -2.14
CA THR A 116 -2.04 -8.92 -1.86
C THR A 116 -2.39 -9.90 -2.99
N THR A 117 -1.43 -10.15 -3.88
CA THR A 117 -1.61 -10.96 -5.09
C THR A 117 -0.39 -11.86 -5.34
N PRO A 118 -0.44 -12.80 -6.27
CA PRO A 118 0.74 -13.58 -6.66
C PRO A 118 1.92 -12.72 -7.12
N GLU A 119 1.68 -11.55 -7.70
CA GLU A 119 2.76 -10.62 -8.08
C GLU A 119 3.45 -10.00 -6.86
N THR A 120 2.70 -9.68 -5.79
CA THR A 120 3.31 -9.17 -4.54
C THR A 120 4.09 -10.25 -3.80
N GLU A 121 3.63 -11.51 -3.87
CA GLU A 121 4.40 -12.65 -3.36
C GLU A 121 5.72 -12.81 -4.12
N LEU A 122 5.70 -12.74 -5.45
CA LEU A 122 6.92 -12.78 -6.28
C LEU A 122 7.86 -11.61 -6.02
N MET A 123 7.33 -10.41 -5.73
CA MET A 123 8.14 -9.27 -5.31
C MET A 123 8.86 -9.55 -3.98
N LEU A 124 8.19 -10.18 -3.01
CA LEU A 124 8.83 -10.58 -1.75
C LEU A 124 9.85 -11.70 -1.94
N VAL A 125 9.61 -12.64 -2.87
CA VAL A 125 10.61 -13.64 -3.28
C VAL A 125 11.87 -12.96 -3.83
N TYR A 126 11.70 -11.98 -4.73
CA TYR A 126 12.82 -11.21 -5.28
C TYR A 126 13.59 -10.46 -4.20
N LEU A 127 12.90 -9.68 -3.36
CA LEU A 127 13.51 -8.93 -2.25
C LEU A 127 14.23 -9.84 -1.26
N ALA A 128 13.61 -10.97 -0.91
CA ALA A 128 14.21 -11.96 -0.03
C ALA A 128 15.53 -12.49 -0.60
N ALA A 129 15.56 -12.80 -1.90
CA ALA A 129 16.77 -13.26 -2.56
C ALA A 129 17.86 -12.19 -2.60
N GLN A 130 17.52 -10.91 -2.84
CA GLN A 130 18.47 -9.81 -2.74
C GLN A 130 19.09 -9.69 -1.33
N LEU A 131 18.32 -10.04 -0.30
CA LEU A 131 18.74 -10.02 1.10
C LEU A 131 19.45 -11.31 1.54
N GLY A 132 19.64 -12.27 0.63
CA GLY A 132 20.28 -13.56 0.92
C GLY A 132 19.42 -14.50 1.76
N THR A 133 18.09 -14.40 1.66
CA THR A 133 17.12 -15.25 2.36
C THR A 133 16.04 -15.75 1.39
N ASN A 134 14.97 -16.35 1.91
CA ASN A 134 13.76 -16.71 1.16
C ASN A 134 12.53 -15.98 1.73
N ALA A 135 11.40 -16.03 1.03
CA ALA A 135 10.19 -15.28 1.42
C ALA A 135 9.74 -15.60 2.86
N ALA A 136 9.74 -16.87 3.28
CA ALA A 136 9.40 -17.27 4.64
C ALA A 136 10.41 -16.75 5.69
N GLY A 137 11.70 -16.74 5.35
CA GLY A 137 12.74 -16.16 6.19
C GLY A 137 12.63 -14.64 6.30
N LEU A 138 12.26 -13.96 5.20
CA LEU A 138 12.02 -12.52 5.16
C LEU A 138 10.84 -12.13 6.04
N THR A 139 9.68 -12.76 5.84
CA THR A 139 8.45 -12.44 6.59
C THR A 139 8.52 -12.91 8.04
N GLY A 140 9.04 -14.11 8.30
CA GLY A 140 9.13 -14.69 9.63
C GLY A 140 10.11 -13.97 10.58
N ASN A 141 11.17 -13.35 10.04
CA ASN A 141 12.16 -12.61 10.84
C ASN A 141 12.03 -11.09 10.69
N PHE A 142 11.00 -10.60 10.00
CA PHE A 142 10.82 -9.20 9.66
C PHE A 142 10.91 -8.26 10.88
N GLN A 143 10.18 -8.57 11.96
CA GLN A 143 10.14 -7.71 13.17
C GLN A 143 11.48 -7.70 13.93
N GLY A 144 12.28 -8.76 13.81
CA GLY A 144 13.58 -8.89 14.49
C GLY A 144 14.77 -8.35 13.69
N SER A 145 14.58 -8.02 12.39
CA SER A 145 15.68 -7.66 11.49
C SER A 145 15.57 -6.23 11.00
N ARG A 146 16.45 -5.34 11.51
CA ARG A 146 16.56 -3.96 11.03
C ARG A 146 16.91 -3.88 9.54
N ARG A 147 17.72 -4.82 9.03
CA ARG A 147 18.07 -4.90 7.61
C ARG A 147 16.84 -5.16 6.75
N PHE A 148 15.95 -6.06 7.17
CA PHE A 148 14.70 -6.35 6.44
C PHE A 148 13.74 -5.17 6.50
N GLN A 149 13.60 -4.54 7.67
CA GLN A 149 12.79 -3.32 7.83
C GLN A 149 13.28 -2.17 6.98
N GLN A 150 14.60 -1.96 6.88
CA GLN A 150 15.18 -0.91 6.03
C GLN A 150 14.91 -1.18 4.55
N ALA A 151 15.20 -2.40 4.07
CA ALA A 151 15.01 -2.75 2.67
C ALA A 151 13.52 -2.69 2.25
N MET A 152 12.62 -3.23 3.07
CA MET A 152 11.18 -3.20 2.81
C MET A 152 10.56 -1.82 3.07
N GLY A 153 11.23 -0.96 3.82
CA GLY A 153 10.76 0.39 4.16
C GLY A 153 11.20 1.45 3.16
N ASP A 154 12.15 1.12 2.28
CA ASP A 154 12.69 2.04 1.28
C ASP A 154 11.85 1.98 -0.02
N PRO A 155 11.14 3.07 -0.38
CA PRO A 155 10.30 3.08 -1.58
C PRO A 155 11.07 2.86 -2.88
N GLY A 156 12.36 3.26 -2.94
CA GLY A 156 13.21 3.07 -4.10
C GLY A 156 13.59 1.61 -4.30
N ILE A 157 13.93 0.90 -3.23
CA ILE A 157 14.18 -0.55 -3.25
C ILE A 157 12.91 -1.30 -3.68
N VAL A 158 11.75 -0.95 -3.10
CA VAL A 158 10.48 -1.60 -3.44
C VAL A 158 10.08 -1.35 -4.89
N GLN A 159 10.20 -0.11 -5.38
CA GLN A 159 9.90 0.21 -6.77
C GLN A 159 10.85 -0.50 -7.75
N ALA A 160 12.13 -0.62 -7.42
CA ALA A 160 13.10 -1.36 -8.22
C ALA A 160 12.74 -2.86 -8.26
N ALA A 161 12.36 -3.44 -7.13
CA ALA A 161 11.90 -4.83 -7.06
C ALA A 161 10.62 -5.06 -7.90
N GLN A 162 9.62 -4.17 -7.82
CA GLN A 162 8.43 -4.24 -8.67
C GLN A 162 8.79 -4.21 -10.17
N SER A 163 9.67 -3.29 -10.56
CA SER A 163 10.10 -3.15 -11.96
C SER A 163 10.86 -4.39 -12.45
N ALA A 164 11.69 -4.99 -11.60
CA ALA A 164 12.40 -6.23 -11.89
C ALA A 164 11.43 -7.41 -12.05
N VAL A 165 10.44 -7.54 -11.17
CA VAL A 165 9.38 -8.56 -11.25
C VAL A 165 8.65 -8.45 -12.59
N VAL A 166 8.14 -7.27 -12.93
CA VAL A 166 7.42 -7.01 -14.18
C VAL A 166 8.28 -7.39 -15.39
N THR A 167 9.53 -6.92 -15.42
CA THR A 167 10.45 -7.17 -16.54
C THR A 167 10.73 -8.66 -16.72
N ASN A 168 11.04 -9.38 -15.63
CA ASN A 168 11.34 -10.81 -15.68
C ASN A 168 10.11 -11.63 -16.11
N LEU A 169 8.92 -11.29 -15.61
CA LEU A 169 7.69 -11.98 -15.98
C LEU A 169 7.32 -11.74 -17.46
N GLN A 170 7.35 -10.47 -17.91
CA GLN A 170 7.06 -10.12 -19.30
C GLN A 170 8.01 -10.84 -20.27
N GLN A 171 9.31 -10.90 -19.96
CA GLN A 171 10.31 -11.58 -20.78
C GLN A 171 10.12 -13.11 -20.77
N ARG A 172 9.96 -13.72 -19.59
CA ARG A 172 9.88 -15.18 -19.45
C ARG A 172 8.62 -15.78 -20.06
N TYR A 173 7.50 -15.08 -19.91
CA TYR A 173 6.17 -15.57 -20.25
C TYR A 173 5.59 -14.92 -21.51
N ALA A 174 6.35 -14.02 -22.16
CA ALA A 174 5.94 -13.30 -23.37
C ALA A 174 4.60 -12.57 -23.21
N VAL A 175 4.36 -11.99 -22.03
CA VAL A 175 3.17 -11.20 -21.69
C VAL A 175 3.50 -9.71 -21.64
N THR A 176 2.47 -8.86 -21.72
CA THR A 176 2.61 -7.41 -21.48
C THR A 176 1.63 -7.00 -20.40
N LEU A 177 2.14 -6.84 -19.19
CA LEU A 177 1.36 -6.34 -18.05
C LEU A 177 0.98 -4.87 -18.25
N ALA A 178 -0.30 -4.56 -18.10
CA ALA A 178 -0.86 -3.22 -18.25
C ALA A 178 -0.59 -2.33 -17.03
N THR A 179 -0.38 -2.93 -15.85
CA THR A 179 -0.27 -2.23 -14.57
C THR A 179 1.03 -2.61 -13.84
N PRO A 180 2.18 -2.04 -14.22
CA PRO A 180 3.47 -2.36 -13.57
C PRO A 180 3.51 -2.05 -12.07
N ALA A 181 2.71 -1.09 -11.60
CA ALA A 181 2.60 -0.71 -10.20
C ALA A 181 1.56 -1.57 -9.43
N PHE A 182 1.62 -2.90 -9.60
CA PHE A 182 0.65 -3.86 -9.04
C PHE A 182 0.51 -3.81 -7.51
N LEU A 183 1.57 -3.41 -6.79
CA LEU A 183 1.57 -3.34 -5.32
C LEU A 183 0.56 -2.30 -4.82
N THR A 184 0.56 -1.09 -5.39
CA THR A 184 -0.15 0.06 -4.83
C THR A 184 -1.35 0.53 -5.66
N THR A 185 -1.48 0.04 -6.90
CA THR A 185 -2.60 0.43 -7.78
C THR A 185 -3.90 -0.19 -7.29
N PRO A 186 -4.90 0.60 -6.84
CA PRO A 186 -6.18 0.05 -6.44
C PRO A 186 -6.85 -0.66 -7.61
N PHE A 187 -7.46 -1.82 -7.37
CA PHE A 187 -8.21 -2.53 -8.39
C PHE A 187 -9.39 -3.30 -7.81
N VAL A 188 -10.33 -3.65 -8.68
CA VAL A 188 -11.49 -4.47 -8.39
C VAL A 188 -11.40 -5.75 -9.22
N VAL A 189 -11.64 -6.90 -8.60
CA VAL A 189 -11.64 -8.19 -9.31
C VAL A 189 -12.68 -8.18 -10.44
N GLY A 190 -12.32 -8.72 -11.59
CA GLY A 190 -13.12 -8.73 -12.81
C GLY A 190 -13.03 -7.46 -13.65
N GLN A 191 -12.22 -6.47 -13.26
CA GLN A 191 -12.00 -5.23 -14.03
C GLN A 191 -10.63 -5.23 -14.75
N PRO A 192 -10.47 -4.43 -15.82
CA PRO A 192 -9.16 -4.19 -16.42
C PRO A 192 -8.14 -3.65 -15.41
N GLY A 193 -6.85 -3.86 -15.69
CA GLY A 193 -5.74 -3.46 -14.82
C GLY A 193 -5.10 -4.68 -14.16
N VAL A 194 -4.77 -4.58 -12.87
CA VAL A 194 -4.06 -5.63 -12.11
C VAL A 194 -4.75 -7.00 -12.25
N ASP A 195 -6.08 -7.08 -12.15
CA ASP A 195 -6.79 -8.38 -12.27
C ASP A 195 -6.67 -9.01 -13.67
N ALA A 196 -6.69 -8.19 -14.72
CA ALA A 196 -6.44 -8.67 -16.08
C ALA A 196 -5.00 -9.17 -16.25
N ASP A 197 -4.03 -8.51 -15.62
CA ASP A 197 -2.62 -8.92 -15.58
C ASP A 197 -2.46 -10.26 -14.86
N LEU A 198 -3.11 -10.45 -13.70
CA LEU A 198 -3.17 -11.75 -13.01
C LEU A 198 -3.77 -12.84 -13.90
N GLY A 199 -4.85 -12.54 -14.63
CA GLY A 199 -5.45 -13.46 -15.59
C GLY A 199 -4.52 -13.85 -16.74
N MET A 200 -3.71 -12.90 -17.24
CA MET A 200 -2.69 -13.19 -18.27
C MET A 200 -1.55 -14.04 -17.72
N LEU A 201 -1.06 -13.73 -16.52
CA LEU A 201 0.00 -14.48 -15.85
C LEU A 201 -0.43 -15.93 -15.55
N ALA A 202 -1.66 -16.13 -15.07
CA ALA A 202 -2.23 -17.46 -14.86
C ALA A 202 -2.32 -18.25 -16.17
N LYS A 203 -2.84 -17.64 -17.25
CA LYS A 203 -2.91 -18.27 -18.57
C LYS A 203 -1.53 -18.63 -19.14
N ALA A 204 -0.52 -17.84 -18.82
CA ALA A 204 0.86 -18.09 -19.26
C ALA A 204 1.60 -19.11 -18.37
N GLY A 205 1.01 -19.55 -17.26
CA GLY A 205 1.62 -20.51 -16.33
C GLY A 205 2.61 -19.88 -15.33
N ALA A 206 2.49 -18.58 -15.06
CA ALA A 206 3.24 -17.92 -13.99
C ALA A 206 2.53 -18.04 -12.62
N ILE A 207 1.25 -18.40 -12.62
CA ILE A 207 0.42 -18.66 -11.44
C ILE A 207 -0.17 -20.05 -11.60
N ASP A 208 -0.08 -20.87 -10.55
CA ASP A 208 -0.57 -22.23 -10.53
C ASP A 208 -2.10 -22.31 -10.35
N SER A 209 -2.64 -23.54 -10.38
CA SER A 209 -4.08 -23.77 -10.25
C SER A 209 -4.65 -23.40 -8.87
N ASN A 210 -3.81 -23.27 -7.85
CA ASN A 210 -4.22 -22.84 -6.51
C ASN A 210 -4.15 -21.32 -6.36
N GLY A 211 -3.75 -20.60 -7.42
CA GLY A 211 -3.60 -19.16 -7.35
C GLY A 211 -2.30 -18.72 -6.69
N MET A 212 -1.32 -19.61 -6.52
CA MET A 212 0.01 -19.29 -5.99
C MET A 212 1.00 -19.08 -7.14
N PRO A 213 2.10 -18.34 -6.95
CA PRO A 213 3.12 -18.25 -7.99
C PRO A 213 3.67 -19.64 -8.37
N ASP A 214 3.76 -19.91 -9.67
CA ASP A 214 4.31 -21.17 -10.17
C ASP A 214 5.78 -21.34 -9.75
N PRO A 215 6.26 -22.55 -9.41
CA PRO A 215 7.65 -22.77 -8.99
C PRO A 215 8.71 -22.26 -9.98
N VAL A 216 8.42 -22.24 -11.29
CA VAL A 216 9.30 -21.67 -12.31
C VAL A 216 9.38 -20.15 -12.17
N ALA A 217 8.26 -19.47 -11.89
CA ALA A 217 8.24 -18.02 -11.63
C ALA A 217 9.00 -17.69 -10.33
N VAL A 218 8.80 -18.49 -9.28
CA VAL A 218 9.53 -18.35 -8.01
C VAL A 218 11.03 -18.51 -8.22
N SER A 219 11.45 -19.56 -8.94
CA SER A 219 12.86 -19.81 -9.24
C SER A 219 13.47 -18.68 -10.08
N LEU A 220 12.76 -18.19 -11.08
CA LEU A 220 13.20 -17.05 -11.90
C LEU A 220 13.47 -15.82 -11.03
N LEU A 221 12.52 -15.45 -10.17
CA LEU A 221 12.59 -14.26 -9.34
C LEU A 221 13.62 -14.40 -8.23
N THR A 222 13.80 -15.61 -7.70
CA THR A 222 14.87 -15.92 -6.75
C THR A 222 16.25 -15.70 -7.39
N GLN A 223 16.47 -16.23 -8.60
CA GLN A 223 17.74 -16.06 -9.31
C GLN A 223 17.98 -14.59 -9.69
N ALA A 224 16.95 -13.90 -10.18
CA ALA A 224 17.04 -12.49 -10.54
C ALA A 224 17.37 -11.62 -9.32
N GLY A 225 16.76 -11.88 -8.16
CA GLY A 225 17.06 -11.16 -6.92
C GLY A 225 18.46 -11.47 -6.38
N ALA A 226 18.88 -12.74 -6.40
CA ALA A 226 20.23 -13.13 -5.97
C ALA A 226 21.35 -12.50 -6.83
N ALA A 227 21.05 -12.17 -8.10
CA ALA A 227 21.97 -11.45 -8.99
C ALA A 227 22.11 -9.94 -8.66
N HIS A 228 21.24 -9.40 -7.80
CA HIS A 228 21.20 -7.97 -7.44
C HIS A 228 21.13 -7.77 -5.91
N PRO A 229 22.15 -8.17 -5.13
CA PRO A 229 22.12 -8.10 -3.68
C PRO A 229 22.03 -6.66 -3.12
N LEU A 230 21.42 -6.53 -1.93
CA LEU A 230 21.28 -5.27 -1.17
C LEU A 230 22.31 -5.16 -0.03
#